data_AF-A0A377BSC7-F1
#
_entry.id   AF-A0A377BSC7-F1
#
_cell.length_a   1.000
_cell.length_b   1.000
_cell.length_c   1.000
_cell.angle_alpha   90.00
_cell.angle_beta   90.00
_cell.angle_gamma   90.00
#
_symmetry.space_group_name_H-M   'P 1'
#
loop_
_entity.id
_entity.type
_entity.pdbx_description
1 polymer ?
#
loop_
_entity_poly.entity_id
_entity_poly.type
_entity_poly.pdbx_seq_one_letter_code
_entity_poly.pdbx_strand_id
1 'polypeptide(L)' 'MSDNDTIVAQATPPGRGGVGILRISGFKAREVAETVLGKLPKPR' A
#
# COMPACT_ATOMS: atom_id res chain seq x y z
N MET A 1 -4.22 3.97 17.64
CA MET A 1 -3.11 3.69 16.70
C MET A 1 -1.84 3.92 17.46
N SER A 2 -0.97 2.93 17.55
CA SER A 2 0.42 3.21 17.87
C SER A 2 1.06 3.88 16.65
N ASP A 3 2.02 4.77 16.83
CA ASP A 3 2.78 5.35 15.70
C ASP A 3 3.51 4.28 14.87
N ASN A 4 3.55 3.04 15.35
CA ASN A 4 4.20 1.92 14.70
C ASN A 4 3.27 0.98 13.92
N ASP A 5 1.98 1.28 13.88
CA ASP A 5 1.04 0.47 13.13
C ASP A 5 1.29 0.63 11.62
N THR A 6 1.26 -0.46 10.87
CA THR A 6 1.21 -0.39 9.40
C THR A 6 -0.23 -0.14 8.98
N ILE A 7 -0.47 0.97 8.28
CA ILE A 7 -1.78 1.44 7.89
C ILE A 7 -2.02 1.28 6.40
N VAL A 8 -3.29 1.19 6.00
CA VAL A 8 -3.74 1.16 4.61
C VAL A 8 -4.89 2.13 4.40
N ALA A 9 -4.91 2.79 3.25
CA ALA A 9 -6.01 3.68 2.85
C ALA A 9 -6.22 3.67 1.34
N GLN A 10 -7.45 3.95 0.91
CA GLN A 10 -7.76 4.22 -0.48
C GLN A 10 -7.17 5.59 -0.88
N ALA A 11 -6.31 5.61 -1.90
CA ALA A 11 -5.63 6.81 -2.37
C ALA A 11 -6.32 7.48 -3.58
N THR A 12 -7.28 6.80 -4.20
CA THR A 12 -8.12 7.32 -5.30
C THR A 12 -9.58 7.49 -4.83
N PRO A 13 -10.41 8.30 -5.51
CA PRO A 13 -11.84 8.40 -5.20
C PRO A 13 -12.58 7.05 -5.29
N PRO A 14 -13.65 6.84 -4.51
CA PRO A 14 -14.49 5.64 -4.63
C PRO A 14 -15.33 5.70 -5.92
N GLY A 15 -15.66 4.54 -6.47
CA GLY A 15 -16.49 4.42 -7.67
C GLY A 15 -15.81 3.64 -8.79
N ARG A 16 -16.32 3.79 -10.02
CA ARG A 16 -15.80 3.10 -11.21
C ARG A 16 -14.73 3.95 -11.89
N GLY A 17 -13.59 3.35 -12.20
CA GLY A 17 -12.48 3.96 -12.94
C GLY A 17 -11.55 2.89 -13.51
N GLY A 18 -10.63 3.29 -14.40
CA GLY A 18 -9.68 2.34 -15.02
C GLY A 18 -8.64 1.79 -14.05
N VAL A 19 -8.33 2.51 -12.97
CA VAL A 19 -7.38 2.11 -11.93
C VAL A 19 -7.88 2.58 -10.57
N GLY A 20 -7.76 1.74 -9.55
CA GLY A 20 -7.88 2.10 -8.13
C GLY A 20 -6.54 1.93 -7.41
N ILE A 21 -6.24 2.80 -6.45
CA ILE A 21 -4.98 2.76 -5.70
C ILE A 21 -5.26 2.62 -4.21
N LEU A 22 -4.62 1.63 -3.59
CA LEU A 22 -4.47 1.54 -2.13
C LEU A 22 -3.03 1.94 -1.77
N ARG A 23 -2.88 2.82 -0.78
CA ARG A 23 -1.59 3.18 -0.20
C ARG A 23 -1.41 2.46 1.11
N ILE A 24 -0.21 1.89 1.31
CA ILE A 24 0.21 1.22 2.53
C ILE A 24 1.41 1.99 3.09
N SER A 25 1.39 2.29 4.39
CA SER A 25 2.47 3.03 5.08
C SER A 25 2.81 2.36 6.40
N GLY A 26 4.10 2.31 6.76
CA GLY A 26 4.59 1.77 8.04
C GLY A 26 5.62 0.66 7.88
N PHE A 27 6.07 0.12 9.01
CA PHE A 27 7.21 -0.80 9.08
C PHE A 27 7.04 -2.09 8.26
N LYS A 28 5.81 -2.58 8.10
CA LYS A 28 5.52 -3.81 7.33
C LYS A 28 5.21 -3.56 5.86
N ALA A 29 5.28 -2.32 5.36
CA ALA A 29 4.95 -2.02 3.96
C ALA A 29 5.80 -2.83 2.97
N ARG A 30 7.08 -3.07 3.32
CA ARG A 30 7.99 -3.93 2.53
C ARG A 30 7.51 -5.38 2.47
N GLU A 31 7.19 -5.97 3.62
CA GLU A 31 6.69 -7.34 3.72
C GLU A 31 5.41 -7.52 2.90
N VAL A 32 4.50 -6.52 2.94
CA VAL A 32 3.29 -6.53 2.11
C VAL A 32 3.63 -6.49 0.62
N ALA A 33 4.59 -5.65 0.19
CA ALA A 33 5.02 -5.60 -1.21
C ALA A 33 5.62 -6.94 -1.67
N GLU A 34 6.47 -7.57 -0.86
CA GLU A 34 7.04 -8.88 -1.16
C GLU A 34 5.94 -9.97 -1.22
N THR A 35 4.96 -9.93 -0.32
CA THR A 35 3.85 -10.90 -0.29
C THR A 35 2.91 -10.76 -1.49
N VAL A 36 2.55 -9.53 -1.88
CA VAL A 36 1.56 -9.27 -2.93
C VAL A 36 2.19 -9.28 -4.33
N LEU A 37 3.42 -8.76 -4.47
CA LEU A 37 4.08 -8.56 -5.76
C LEU A 37 5.22 -9.55 -6.00
N GLY A 38 5.64 -10.34 -5.00
CA GLY A 38 6.81 -11.21 -5.05
C GLY A 38 8.15 -10.46 -5.04
N LYS A 39 8.13 -9.12 -4.93
CA LYS A 39 9.33 -8.26 -4.96
C LYS A 39 9.04 -6.88 -4.38
N LEU A 40 10.08 -6.21 -3.90
CA LEU A 40 10.03 -4.78 -3.62
C LEU A 40 10.30 -4.00 -4.92
N PRO A 41 9.32 -3.26 -5.48
CA PRO A 41 9.56 -2.43 -6.66
C PRO A 41 10.57 -1.31 -6.35
N LYS A 42 11.35 -0.93 -7.36
CA LYS A 42 12.24 0.24 -7.24
C LYS A 42 11.40 1.52 -7.10
N PRO A 43 11.79 2.47 -6.24
CA PRO A 43 11.19 3.80 -6.20
C PRO A 43 11.19 4.41 -7.62
N ARG A 44 10.10 5.10 -7.96
CA ARG A 44 9.94 5.83 -9.23
C ARG A 44 10.18 7.31 -9.03
#